data_AF-A0A7W9T4H2-F1
#
_entry.id   AF-A0A7W9T4H2-F1
#
_cell.length_a   1.000
_cell.length_b   1.000
_cell.length_c   1.000
_cell.angle_alpha   90.00
_cell.angle_beta   90.00
_cell.angle_gamma   90.00
#
_symmetry.space_group_name_H-M   'P 1'
#
loop_
_entity.id
_entity.type
_entity.pdbx_description
1 polymer ?
#
loop_
_entity_poly.entity_id
_entity_poly.type
_entity_poly.pdbx_seq_one_letter_code
_entity_poly.pdbx_strand_id
1 'polypeptide(L)'
;MSTASINPLTLLPKGRPFNVSQSLKRKMASSFAADANDFLWRVGILNSSRPHDTNSFFSKMYVDLLMSAECSLKSLIVSLSPPNETPEDAYLKIRSLGHNLEKLYKEVERRAVNRLKLLKPAQRALLMDANTIGVGYRYDITIFFFLSRESRLDRAFQQGTVSRILNYDFIMALYNMLHELRDLADAAQLKRFGPLTALSMKQLGKIEEREDAFFAAVGHRL
;
A
#
# COMPACT_ATOMS: atom_id res chain seq x y z
N MET A 1 22.14 -48.19 -14.83
CA MET A 1 21.58 -46.92 -15.32
C MET A 1 21.72 -45.90 -14.21
N SER A 2 22.63 -44.93 -14.38
CA SER A 2 22.89 -43.90 -13.38
C SER A 2 21.75 -42.88 -13.37
N THR A 3 21.03 -42.79 -12.26
CA THR A 3 20.03 -41.74 -12.05
C THR A 3 20.77 -40.44 -11.80
N ALA A 4 20.89 -39.61 -12.83
CA ALA A 4 21.42 -38.25 -12.70
C ALA A 4 20.59 -37.52 -11.63
N SER A 5 21.23 -37.14 -10.51
CA SER A 5 20.60 -36.33 -9.49
C SER A 5 20.32 -34.95 -10.09
N ILE A 6 19.04 -34.63 -10.28
CA ILE A 6 18.63 -33.30 -10.71
C ILE A 6 18.92 -32.38 -9.52
N ASN A 7 19.99 -31.58 -9.63
CA ASN A 7 20.29 -30.55 -8.63
C ASN A 7 19.12 -29.55 -8.61
N PRO A 8 18.37 -29.39 -7.50
CA PRO A 8 17.22 -28.49 -7.45
C PRO A 8 17.55 -27.04 -7.81
N LEU A 9 18.83 -26.66 -7.71
CA LEU A 9 19.32 -25.33 -8.07
C LEU A 9 19.31 -25.05 -9.58
N THR A 10 19.22 -26.07 -10.45
CA THR A 10 19.11 -25.88 -11.90
C THR A 10 17.68 -25.59 -12.38
N LEU A 11 16.68 -25.75 -11.50
CA LEU A 11 15.27 -25.43 -11.77
C LEU A 11 14.89 -23.98 -11.40
N LEU A 12 15.79 -23.25 -10.75
CA LEU A 12 15.58 -21.82 -10.50
C LEU A 12 15.79 -21.06 -11.81
N PRO A 13 14.87 -20.17 -12.22
CA PRO A 13 15.08 -19.28 -13.35
C PRO A 13 16.44 -18.61 -13.19
N LYS A 14 17.27 -18.54 -14.25
CA LYS A 14 18.56 -17.83 -14.20
C LYS A 14 18.32 -16.44 -13.63
N GLY A 15 18.62 -16.27 -12.35
CA GLY A 15 18.29 -15.08 -11.59
C GLY A 15 18.99 -13.87 -12.21
N ARG A 16 18.39 -12.69 -12.06
CA ARG A 16 19.12 -11.45 -12.40
C ARG A 16 20.39 -11.38 -11.56
N PRO A 17 21.50 -10.82 -12.09
CA PRO A 17 22.70 -10.62 -11.29
C PRO A 17 22.37 -9.83 -10.03
N PHE A 18 22.97 -10.23 -8.91
CA PHE A 18 22.74 -9.59 -7.62
C PHE A 18 23.01 -8.09 -7.69
N ASN A 19 22.02 -7.30 -7.27
CA ASN A 19 22.13 -5.86 -7.19
C ASN A 19 21.58 -5.40 -5.84
N VAL A 20 22.48 -4.90 -4.98
CA VAL A 20 22.16 -4.54 -3.60
C VAL A 20 21.09 -3.43 -3.51
N SER A 21 21.08 -2.49 -4.45
CA SER A 21 20.07 -1.43 -4.49
C SER A 21 18.70 -1.96 -4.91
N GLN A 22 18.63 -2.92 -5.83
CA GLN A 22 17.37 -3.57 -6.18
C GLN A 22 16.88 -4.48 -5.05
N SER A 23 17.78 -5.12 -4.29
CA SER A 23 17.42 -5.89 -3.09
C SER A 23 16.83 -4.99 -2.00
N LEU A 24 17.39 -3.80 -1.78
CA LEU A 24 16.83 -2.85 -0.81
C LEU A 24 15.46 -2.31 -1.26
N LYS A 25 15.31 -1.95 -2.53
CA LYS A 25 13.99 -1.59 -3.09
C LYS A 25 12.97 -2.72 -2.99
N ARG A 26 13.39 -3.97 -3.18
CA ARG A 26 12.53 -5.15 -2.95
C ARG A 26 12.03 -5.14 -1.51
N LYS A 27 12.92 -5.04 -0.52
CA LYS A 27 12.56 -5.02 0.90
C LYS A 27 11.53 -3.92 1.19
N MET A 28 11.79 -2.70 0.73
CA MET A 28 10.86 -1.56 0.87
C MET A 28 9.48 -1.85 0.24
N ALA A 29 9.45 -2.28 -1.02
CA ALA A 29 8.20 -2.56 -1.73
C ALA A 29 7.40 -3.69 -1.08
N SER A 30 8.08 -4.77 -0.65
CA SER A 30 7.45 -5.90 0.03
C SER A 30 6.95 -5.53 1.41
N SER A 31 7.66 -4.68 2.16
CA SER A 31 7.19 -4.21 3.48
C SER A 31 5.89 -3.43 3.34
N PHE A 32 5.81 -2.47 2.40
CA PHE A 32 4.58 -1.75 2.15
C PHE A 32 3.44 -2.66 1.65
N ALA A 33 3.73 -3.65 0.80
CA ALA A 33 2.72 -4.60 0.33
C ALA A 33 2.19 -5.48 1.47
N ALA A 34 3.07 -5.93 2.37
CA ALA A 34 2.70 -6.70 3.55
C ALA A 34 1.82 -5.87 4.51
N ASP A 35 2.24 -4.65 4.84
CA ASP A 35 1.43 -3.75 5.68
C ASP A 35 0.04 -3.54 5.07
N ALA A 36 -0.04 -3.30 3.76
CA ALA A 36 -1.31 -3.10 3.07
C ALA A 36 -2.26 -4.29 3.22
N ASN A 37 -1.72 -5.51 3.15
CA ASN A 37 -2.47 -6.74 3.38
C ASN A 37 -2.91 -6.88 4.84
N ASP A 38 -2.04 -6.58 5.80
CA ASP A 38 -2.35 -6.68 7.22
C ASP A 38 -3.50 -5.73 7.63
N PHE A 39 -3.50 -4.51 7.09
CA PHE A 39 -4.62 -3.58 7.26
C PHE A 39 -5.95 -4.16 6.72
N LEU A 40 -5.96 -4.75 5.52
CA LEU A 40 -7.18 -5.38 4.97
C LEU A 40 -7.61 -6.59 5.79
N TRP A 41 -6.65 -7.38 6.28
CA TRP A 41 -6.96 -8.53 7.11
C TRP A 41 -7.63 -8.11 8.41
N ARG A 42 -7.16 -7.04 9.07
CA ARG A 42 -7.84 -6.48 10.25
C ARG A 42 -9.26 -6.02 9.96
N VAL A 43 -9.49 -5.35 8.82
CA VAL A 43 -10.85 -4.97 8.40
C VAL A 43 -11.73 -6.22 8.21
N GLY A 44 -11.20 -7.29 7.63
CA GLY A 44 -11.90 -8.56 7.48
C GLY A 44 -12.35 -9.14 8.83
N ILE A 45 -11.46 -9.13 9.84
CA ILE A 45 -11.79 -9.58 11.20
C ILE A 45 -12.88 -8.70 11.82
N LEU A 46 -12.72 -7.38 11.76
CA LEU A 46 -13.71 -6.44 12.30
C LEU A 46 -15.07 -6.66 11.64
N ASN A 47 -15.11 -6.79 10.31
CA ASN A 47 -16.35 -7.03 9.58
C ASN A 47 -17.00 -8.38 9.96
N SER A 48 -16.20 -9.43 10.17
CA SER A 48 -16.72 -10.76 10.53
C SER A 48 -17.27 -10.85 11.96
N SER A 49 -16.75 -10.02 12.87
CA SER A 49 -17.13 -10.01 14.30
C SER A 49 -18.09 -8.89 14.67
N ARG A 50 -18.48 -8.06 13.69
CA ARG A 50 -19.23 -6.80 13.77
C ARG A 50 -20.18 -6.73 14.97
N PRO A 51 -19.72 -6.16 16.11
CA PRO A 51 -20.48 -6.17 17.35
C PRO A 51 -21.54 -5.07 17.40
N HIS A 52 -21.41 -4.00 16.58
CA HIS A 52 -22.33 -2.87 16.51
C HIS A 52 -22.06 -1.97 15.30
N ASP A 53 -23.07 -1.17 14.93
CA ASP A 53 -23.07 -0.28 13.76
C ASP A 53 -22.90 1.18 14.17
N THR A 54 -21.81 1.47 14.88
CA THR A 54 -21.51 2.83 15.32
C THR A 54 -20.56 3.53 14.36
N ASN A 55 -20.66 4.86 14.29
CA ASN A 55 -19.69 5.67 13.53
C ASN A 55 -18.26 5.45 14.02
N SER A 56 -18.08 5.32 15.34
CA SER A 56 -16.79 4.96 15.95
C SER A 56 -16.25 3.64 15.38
N PHE A 57 -17.09 2.61 15.27
CA PHE A 57 -16.69 1.32 14.70
C PHE A 57 -16.31 1.44 13.22
N PHE A 58 -17.17 2.05 12.39
CA PHE A 58 -16.86 2.27 10.98
C PHE A 58 -15.61 3.11 10.77
N SER A 59 -15.31 4.06 11.67
CA SER A 59 -14.09 4.85 11.59
C SER A 59 -12.81 4.02 11.76
N LYS A 60 -12.85 2.93 12.54
CA LYS A 60 -11.67 2.04 12.70
C LYS A 60 -11.40 1.27 11.43
N MET A 61 -12.45 0.69 10.85
CA MET A 61 -12.36 0.02 9.55
C MET A 61 -11.88 1.01 8.49
N TYR A 62 -12.46 2.20 8.45
CA TYR A 62 -12.11 3.26 7.51
C TYR A 62 -10.63 3.66 7.58
N VAL A 63 -10.08 3.89 8.78
CA VAL A 63 -8.66 4.23 8.94
C VAL A 63 -7.77 3.10 8.45
N ASP A 64 -8.10 1.85 8.77
CA ASP A 64 -7.34 0.69 8.26
C ASP A 64 -7.40 0.62 6.72
N LEU A 65 -8.55 0.91 6.11
CA LEU A 65 -8.69 0.98 4.65
C LEU A 65 -7.81 2.09 4.04
N LEU A 66 -7.77 3.29 4.63
CA LEU A 66 -6.88 4.36 4.16
C LEU A 66 -5.41 3.96 4.25
N MET A 67 -5.01 3.32 5.34
CA MET A 67 -3.63 2.87 5.53
C MET A 67 -3.27 1.76 4.53
N SER A 68 -4.20 0.85 4.23
CA SER A 68 -4.01 -0.14 3.18
C SER A 68 -3.82 0.49 1.81
N ALA A 69 -4.64 1.49 1.47
CA ALA A 69 -4.52 2.23 0.22
C ALA A 69 -3.17 2.94 0.11
N GLU A 70 -2.77 3.64 1.18
CA GLU A 70 -1.48 4.34 1.26
C GLU A 70 -0.31 3.39 1.05
N CYS A 71 -0.26 2.29 1.80
CA CYS A 71 0.81 1.30 1.71
C CYS A 71 0.84 0.64 0.32
N SER A 72 -0.31 0.30 -0.27
CA SER A 72 -0.37 -0.24 -1.64
C SER A 72 0.22 0.73 -2.67
N LEU A 73 -0.13 2.02 -2.58
CA LEU A 73 0.41 3.04 -3.49
C LEU A 73 1.90 3.27 -3.29
N LYS A 74 2.39 3.27 -2.04
CA LYS A 74 3.83 3.37 -1.74
C LYS A 74 4.60 2.18 -2.31
N SER A 75 4.07 0.97 -2.17
CA SER A 75 4.65 -0.24 -2.79
C SER A 75 4.72 -0.12 -4.32
N LEU A 76 3.67 0.39 -4.95
CA LEU A 76 3.64 0.65 -6.40
C LEU A 76 4.67 1.70 -6.83
N ILE A 77 4.84 2.79 -6.07
CA ILE A 77 5.85 3.82 -6.34
C ILE A 77 7.25 3.21 -6.37
N VAL A 78 7.60 2.37 -5.39
CA VAL A 78 8.90 1.67 -5.36
C VAL A 78 9.01 0.66 -6.49
N SER A 79 7.99 -0.15 -6.71
CA SER A 79 8.00 -1.22 -7.74
C SER A 79 8.08 -0.67 -9.16
N LEU A 80 7.49 0.50 -9.38
CA LEU A 80 7.52 1.20 -10.66
C LEU A 80 8.69 2.20 -10.77
N SER A 81 9.56 2.29 -9.75
CA SER A 81 10.76 3.14 -9.84
C SER A 81 11.63 2.82 -11.06
N PRO A 82 12.20 3.82 -11.74
CA PRO A 82 13.20 3.61 -12.76
C PRO A 82 14.41 2.80 -12.24
N PRO A 83 15.09 2.02 -13.10
CA PRO A 83 16.25 1.23 -12.68
C PRO A 83 17.38 2.06 -12.06
N ASN A 84 17.55 3.31 -12.48
CA ASN A 84 18.57 4.25 -12.04
C ASN A 84 18.16 5.11 -10.82
N GLU A 85 16.89 5.12 -10.43
CA GLU A 85 16.47 5.78 -9.18
C GLU A 85 17.08 5.00 -8.00
N THR A 86 17.65 5.68 -7.00
CA THR A 86 18.21 5.00 -5.83
C THR A 86 17.09 4.58 -4.85
N PRO A 87 17.36 3.65 -3.90
CA PRO A 87 16.44 3.38 -2.79
C PRO A 87 16.09 4.64 -1.97
N GLU A 88 17.09 5.51 -1.72
CA GLU A 88 16.93 6.79 -1.01
C GLU A 88 15.99 7.72 -1.76
N ASP A 89 16.19 7.91 -3.06
CA ASP A 89 15.35 8.80 -3.86
C ASP A 89 13.90 8.30 -3.91
N ALA A 90 13.72 6.99 -4.07
CA ALA A 90 12.39 6.38 -4.03
C ALA A 90 11.71 6.58 -2.67
N TYR A 91 12.45 6.41 -1.56
CA TYR A 91 11.93 6.63 -0.21
C TYR A 91 11.60 8.11 0.05
N LEU A 92 12.50 9.03 -0.30
CA LEU A 92 12.31 10.45 -0.13
C LEU A 92 11.16 10.97 -1.00
N LYS A 93 10.99 10.42 -2.22
CA LYS A 93 9.79 10.66 -3.03
C LYS A 93 8.54 10.29 -2.26
N ILE A 94 8.46 9.08 -1.71
CA ILE A 94 7.32 8.65 -0.89
C ILE A 94 7.09 9.58 0.30
N ARG A 95 8.14 9.93 1.04
CA ARG A 95 8.07 10.83 2.21
C ARG A 95 7.51 12.20 1.82
N SER A 96 7.99 12.78 0.73
CA SER A 96 7.51 14.10 0.25
C SER A 96 6.04 14.13 -0.15
N LEU A 97 5.46 12.98 -0.53
CA LEU A 97 4.04 12.85 -0.85
C LEU A 97 3.16 12.69 0.41
N GLY A 98 3.77 12.28 1.52
CA GLY A 98 3.13 12.14 2.83
C GLY A 98 2.02 11.08 2.83
N HIS A 99 0.97 11.34 3.61
CA HIS A 99 -0.22 10.51 3.74
C HIS A 99 -1.34 10.89 2.75
N ASN A 100 -1.00 11.62 1.67
CA ASN A 100 -2.00 12.14 0.74
C ASN A 100 -2.23 11.15 -0.41
N LEU A 101 -3.38 10.47 -0.40
CA LEU A 101 -3.70 9.42 -1.38
C LEU A 101 -3.76 9.96 -2.81
N GLU A 102 -4.24 11.18 -3.01
CA GLU A 102 -4.28 11.82 -4.33
C GLU A 102 -2.87 12.03 -4.89
N LYS A 103 -1.95 12.58 -4.09
CA LYS A 103 -0.55 12.79 -4.48
C LYS A 103 0.16 11.47 -4.78
N LEU A 104 -0.05 10.46 -3.92
CA LEU A 104 0.49 9.11 -4.12
C LEU A 104 -0.05 8.48 -5.41
N TYR A 105 -1.37 8.54 -5.64
CA TYR A 105 -2.00 7.97 -6.83
C TYR A 105 -1.51 8.65 -8.11
N LYS A 106 -1.39 9.99 -8.13
CA LYS A 106 -0.84 10.72 -9.28
C LYS A 106 0.60 10.32 -9.60
N GLU A 107 1.42 10.08 -8.58
CA GLU A 107 2.79 9.59 -8.80
C GLU A 107 2.80 8.15 -9.36
N VAL A 108 1.89 7.28 -8.90
CA VAL A 108 1.71 5.94 -9.47
C VAL A 108 1.25 6.03 -10.93
N GLU A 109 0.25 6.85 -11.25
CA GLU A 109 -0.21 7.11 -12.63
C GLU A 109 0.96 7.51 -13.53
N ARG A 110 1.78 8.47 -13.08
CA ARG A 110 2.96 8.93 -13.81
C ARG A 110 3.97 7.81 -14.06
N ARG A 111 4.21 6.92 -13.08
CA ARG A 111 5.18 5.82 -13.19
C ARG A 111 4.64 4.60 -13.96
N ALA A 112 3.32 4.44 -14.00
CA ALA A 112 2.62 3.30 -14.58
C ALA A 112 2.39 3.42 -16.10
N VAL A 113 2.61 4.60 -16.68
CA VAL A 113 2.40 4.86 -18.13
C VAL A 113 3.03 3.74 -18.96
N ASN A 114 2.19 3.09 -19.78
CA ASN A 114 2.55 1.96 -20.67
C ASN A 114 3.12 0.72 -19.97
N ARG A 115 2.99 0.60 -18.64
CA ARG A 115 3.58 -0.50 -17.85
C ARG A 115 2.56 -1.28 -17.04
N LEU A 116 1.51 -0.62 -16.57
CA LEU A 116 0.53 -1.19 -15.68
C LEU A 116 -0.84 -0.54 -15.90
N LYS A 117 -1.89 -1.36 -15.98
CA LYS A 117 -3.26 -0.87 -15.94
C LYS A 117 -3.66 -0.63 -14.49
N LEU A 118 -4.03 0.60 -14.17
CA LEU A 118 -4.44 1.00 -12.82
C LEU A 118 -5.97 0.83 -12.63
N LEU A 119 -6.46 1.34 -11.50
CA LEU A 119 -7.88 1.34 -11.14
C LEU A 119 -8.75 1.97 -12.24
N LYS A 120 -9.96 1.41 -12.41
CA LYS A 120 -11.00 1.97 -13.28
C LYS A 120 -11.42 3.36 -12.77
N PRO A 121 -11.99 4.23 -13.63
CA PRO A 121 -12.43 5.56 -13.22
C PRO A 121 -13.33 5.59 -11.98
N ALA A 122 -14.29 4.65 -11.86
CA ALA A 122 -15.17 4.54 -10.69
C ALA A 122 -14.41 4.16 -9.41
N GLN A 123 -13.43 3.25 -9.50
CA GLN A 123 -12.59 2.85 -8.37
C GLN A 123 -11.67 4.00 -7.92
N ARG A 124 -11.13 4.76 -8.89
CA ARG A 124 -10.36 5.98 -8.61
C ARG A 124 -11.24 7.02 -7.92
N ALA A 125 -12.46 7.25 -8.39
CA ALA A 125 -13.41 8.17 -7.77
C ALA A 125 -13.71 7.76 -6.32
N LEU A 126 -13.98 6.47 -6.08
CA LEU A 126 -14.19 5.92 -4.74
C LEU A 126 -12.99 6.16 -3.80
N LEU A 127 -11.76 5.96 -4.30
CA LEU A 127 -10.53 6.25 -3.54
C LEU A 127 -10.38 7.75 -3.22
N MET A 128 -10.74 8.63 -4.16
CA MET A 128 -10.68 10.08 -3.96
C MET A 128 -11.76 10.55 -2.99
N ASP A 129 -12.96 9.98 -3.04
CA ASP A 129 -14.01 10.24 -2.06
C ASP A 129 -13.55 9.85 -0.65
N ALA A 130 -12.92 8.68 -0.51
CA ALA A 130 -12.32 8.28 0.78
C ALA A 130 -11.27 9.31 1.23
N ASN A 131 -10.40 9.81 0.35
CA ASN A 131 -9.38 10.80 0.73
C ASN A 131 -9.96 12.14 1.26
N THR A 132 -11.26 12.44 1.09
CA THR A 132 -11.85 13.73 1.50
C THR A 132 -11.89 13.95 3.01
N ILE A 133 -12.10 12.88 3.80
CA ILE A 133 -12.14 12.98 5.26
C ILE A 133 -10.79 12.57 5.89
N GLY A 134 -10.02 11.70 5.24
CA GLY A 134 -8.64 11.35 5.64
C GLY A 134 -8.52 10.69 7.03
N VAL A 135 -7.30 10.43 7.49
CA VAL A 135 -7.03 9.64 8.73
C VAL A 135 -7.42 10.35 10.04
N GLY A 136 -7.79 11.63 9.98
CA GLY A 136 -8.18 12.43 11.15
C GLY A 136 -9.47 11.94 11.82
N TYR A 137 -10.28 11.13 11.14
CA TYR A 137 -11.59 10.65 11.59
C TYR A 137 -11.51 9.43 12.52
N ARG A 138 -10.33 9.18 13.10
CA ARG A 138 -10.02 8.07 14.01
C ARG A 138 -10.70 8.13 15.38
N TYR A 139 -11.24 9.28 15.80
CA TYR A 139 -11.82 9.47 17.12
C TYR A 139 -13.30 9.83 17.04
N ASP A 140 -14.10 9.20 17.89
CA ASP A 140 -15.56 9.42 17.92
C ASP A 140 -15.93 10.89 18.15
N ILE A 141 -15.20 11.58 19.03
CA ILE A 141 -15.38 13.02 19.25
C ILE A 141 -15.13 13.86 18.00
N THR A 142 -14.13 13.48 17.18
CA THR A 142 -13.85 14.14 15.92
C THR A 142 -14.99 13.91 14.93
N ILE A 143 -15.48 12.67 14.85
CA ILE A 143 -16.62 12.32 14.00
C ILE A 143 -17.86 13.11 14.42
N PHE A 144 -18.15 13.22 15.71
CA PHE A 144 -19.24 14.03 16.25
C PHE A 144 -19.18 15.48 15.77
N PHE A 145 -18.01 16.13 15.88
CA PHE A 145 -17.83 17.51 15.44
C PHE A 145 -18.00 17.73 13.94
N PHE A 146 -17.72 16.73 13.12
CA PHE A 146 -17.96 16.83 11.68
C PHE A 146 -19.40 16.52 11.31
N LEU A 147 -19.99 15.48 11.92
CA LEU A 147 -21.40 15.16 11.71
C LEU A 147 -22.32 16.28 12.17
N SER A 148 -21.95 17.06 13.20
CA SER A 148 -22.74 18.22 13.64
C SER A 148 -22.81 19.34 12.60
N ARG A 149 -21.92 19.33 11.59
CA ARG A 149 -21.93 20.25 10.45
C ARG A 149 -22.84 19.80 9.31
N GLU A 150 -23.36 18.57 9.35
CA GLU A 150 -24.30 18.05 8.36
C GLU A 150 -25.74 18.30 8.80
N SER A 151 -26.66 18.46 7.84
CA SER A 151 -28.08 18.52 8.18
C SER A 151 -28.59 17.14 8.64
N ARG A 152 -29.74 17.12 9.32
CA ARG A 152 -30.39 15.85 9.70
C ARG A 152 -30.76 15.02 8.46
N LEU A 153 -31.17 15.68 7.37
CA LEU A 153 -31.53 15.02 6.12
C LEU A 153 -30.30 14.40 5.46
N ASP A 154 -29.19 15.16 5.39
CA ASP A 154 -27.94 14.65 4.83
C ASP A 154 -27.45 13.39 5.55
N ARG A 155 -27.54 13.37 6.88
CA ARG A 155 -27.20 12.17 7.67
C ARG A 155 -28.17 11.02 7.44
N ALA A 156 -29.47 11.30 7.42
CA ALA A 156 -30.50 10.28 7.25
C ALA A 156 -30.44 9.59 5.89
N PHE A 157 -30.08 10.34 4.84
CA PHE A 157 -29.98 9.86 3.46
C PHE A 157 -28.53 9.61 2.99
N GLN A 158 -27.54 9.70 3.89
CA GLN A 158 -26.11 9.51 3.60
C GLN A 158 -25.59 10.40 2.46
N GLN A 159 -26.06 11.65 2.40
CA GLN A 159 -25.66 12.65 1.39
C GLN A 159 -24.61 13.64 1.93
N GLY A 160 -24.33 13.61 3.23
CA GLY A 160 -23.32 14.46 3.85
C GLY A 160 -21.89 13.96 3.62
N THR A 161 -20.90 14.86 3.76
CA THR A 161 -19.48 14.57 3.51
C THR A 161 -18.95 13.35 4.26
N VAL A 162 -19.32 13.21 5.53
CA VAL A 162 -18.93 12.13 6.45
C VAL A 162 -19.92 10.98 6.39
N SER A 163 -21.23 11.27 6.45
CA SER A 163 -22.27 10.21 6.46
C SER A 163 -22.29 9.37 5.18
N ARG A 164 -21.88 9.94 4.03
CA ARG A 164 -21.68 9.20 2.78
C ARG A 164 -20.48 8.25 2.79
N ILE A 165 -19.53 8.43 3.70
CA ILE A 165 -18.28 7.63 3.79
C ILE A 165 -18.32 6.66 4.97
N LEU A 166 -18.72 7.12 6.15
CA LEU A 166 -18.78 6.32 7.38
C LEU A 166 -20.11 5.55 7.47
N ASN A 167 -20.40 4.76 6.44
CA ASN A 167 -21.51 3.82 6.40
C ASN A 167 -21.04 2.47 5.84
N TYR A 168 -21.82 1.43 6.07
CA TYR A 168 -21.45 0.08 5.68
C TYR A 168 -21.20 -0.08 4.17
N ASP A 169 -22.07 0.48 3.33
CA ASP A 169 -22.01 0.29 1.89
C ASP A 169 -20.73 0.89 1.30
N PHE A 170 -20.38 2.11 1.72
CA PHE A 170 -19.14 2.75 1.30
C PHE A 170 -17.91 1.99 1.80
N ILE A 171 -17.90 1.58 3.08
CA ILE A 171 -16.78 0.84 3.70
C ILE A 171 -16.55 -0.48 2.97
N MET A 172 -17.60 -1.22 2.64
CA MET A 172 -17.47 -2.49 1.92
C MET A 172 -17.10 -2.31 0.45
N ALA A 173 -17.62 -1.28 -0.21
CA ALA A 173 -17.19 -0.93 -1.57
C ALA A 173 -15.69 -0.60 -1.60
N LEU A 174 -15.21 0.20 -0.65
CA LEU A 174 -13.80 0.56 -0.52
C LEU A 174 -12.95 -0.67 -0.19
N TYR A 175 -13.38 -1.50 0.75
CA TYR A 175 -12.71 -2.76 1.12
C TYR A 175 -12.50 -3.69 -0.07
N ASN A 176 -13.56 -3.93 -0.85
CA ASN A 176 -13.49 -4.81 -2.02
C ASN A 176 -12.55 -4.24 -3.09
N MET A 177 -12.62 -2.94 -3.36
CA MET A 177 -11.73 -2.27 -4.32
C MET A 177 -10.27 -2.31 -3.85
N LEU A 178 -10.00 -2.19 -2.56
CA LEU A 178 -8.63 -2.20 -2.04
C LEU A 178 -7.96 -3.58 -2.09
N HIS A 179 -8.72 -4.68 -2.12
CA HIS A 179 -8.13 -5.97 -2.49
C HIS A 179 -7.55 -5.93 -3.91
N GLU A 180 -8.24 -5.34 -4.88
CA GLU A 180 -7.71 -5.18 -6.24
C GLU A 180 -6.46 -4.29 -6.26
N LEU A 181 -6.44 -3.19 -5.51
CA LEU A 181 -5.27 -2.30 -5.42
C LEU A 181 -4.08 -2.99 -4.75
N ARG A 182 -4.32 -3.78 -3.70
CA ARG A 182 -3.30 -4.57 -3.00
C ARG A 182 -2.73 -5.65 -3.91
N ASP A 183 -3.58 -6.40 -4.60
CA ASP A 183 -3.16 -7.45 -5.53
C ASP A 183 -2.33 -6.86 -6.68
N LEU A 184 -2.70 -5.67 -7.15
CA LEU A 184 -1.92 -4.93 -8.15
C LEU A 184 -0.53 -4.56 -7.63
N ALA A 185 -0.43 -4.10 -6.38
CA ALA A 185 0.84 -3.76 -5.74
C ALA A 185 1.73 -5.00 -5.56
N ASP A 186 1.16 -6.11 -5.08
CA ASP A 186 1.89 -7.36 -4.91
C ASP A 186 2.36 -7.95 -6.25
N ALA A 187 1.49 -7.98 -7.26
CA ALA A 187 1.87 -8.43 -8.59
C ALA A 187 3.00 -7.57 -9.20
N ALA A 188 2.96 -6.24 -9.00
CA ALA A 188 3.99 -5.34 -9.47
C ALA A 188 5.35 -5.58 -8.78
N GLN A 189 5.36 -5.75 -7.46
CA GLN A 189 6.60 -6.00 -6.72
C GLN A 189 7.18 -7.38 -7.06
N LEU A 190 6.35 -8.43 -7.13
CA LEU A 190 6.77 -9.78 -7.50
C LEU A 190 7.32 -9.82 -8.94
N LYS A 191 6.65 -9.16 -9.89
CA LYS A 191 7.15 -9.06 -11.27
C LYS A 191 8.49 -8.35 -11.35
N ARG A 192 8.70 -7.30 -10.54
CA ARG A 192 9.94 -6.51 -10.57
C ARG A 192 11.10 -7.20 -9.86
N PHE A 193 10.83 -7.79 -8.70
CA PHE A 193 11.84 -8.21 -7.73
C PHE A 193 11.83 -9.71 -7.39
N GLY A 194 10.79 -10.45 -7.76
CA GLY A 194 10.68 -11.91 -7.55
C GLY A 194 11.90 -12.72 -8.03
N PRO A 195 12.56 -12.35 -9.15
CA PRO A 195 13.79 -13.01 -9.59
C PRO A 195 15.04 -12.78 -8.71
N LEU A 196 14.94 -11.98 -7.62
CA LEU A 196 16.04 -11.65 -6.70
C LEU A 196 16.02 -12.50 -5.40
N THR A 197 15.32 -13.63 -5.40
CA THR A 197 14.93 -14.37 -4.19
C THR A 197 16.01 -15.26 -3.57
N ALA A 198 17.02 -15.70 -4.33
CA ALA A 198 18.10 -16.53 -3.79
C ALA A 198 19.29 -15.66 -3.34
N LEU A 199 19.57 -15.65 -2.03
CA LEU A 199 20.69 -14.92 -1.44
C LEU A 199 21.61 -15.88 -0.68
N SER A 200 22.90 -15.77 -0.94
CA SER A 200 23.97 -16.35 -0.12
C SER A 200 24.26 -15.49 1.10
N MET A 201 24.91 -16.06 2.12
CA MET A 201 25.34 -15.32 3.33
C MET A 201 26.15 -14.06 2.99
N LYS A 202 27.06 -14.14 2.01
CA LYS A 202 27.84 -12.98 1.55
C LYS A 202 26.97 -11.89 0.94
N GLN A 203 25.89 -12.25 0.24
CA GLN A 203 24.95 -11.29 -0.32
C GLN A 203 24.06 -10.66 0.76
N LEU A 204 23.73 -11.41 1.81
CA LEU A 204 23.01 -10.89 2.98
C LEU A 204 23.84 -9.82 3.70
N GLY A 205 25.12 -10.08 4.00
CA GLY A 205 25.99 -9.08 4.63
C GLY A 205 26.10 -7.79 3.81
N LYS A 206 26.15 -7.89 2.47
CA LYS A 206 26.13 -6.70 1.59
C LYS A 206 24.82 -5.93 1.64
N ILE A 207 23.69 -6.62 1.85
CA ILE A 207 22.39 -5.95 2.00
C ILE A 207 22.34 -5.21 3.33
N GLU A 208 22.82 -5.83 4.41
CA GLU A 208 22.90 -5.22 5.75
C GLU A 208 23.75 -3.95 5.73
N GLU A 209 24.97 -4.01 5.19
CA GLU A 209 25.83 -2.81 5.01
C GLU A 209 25.12 -1.70 4.20
N ARG A 210 24.34 -2.10 3.19
CA ARG A 210 23.60 -1.15 2.35
C ARG A 210 22.39 -0.54 3.06
N GLU A 211 21.74 -1.30 3.94
CA GLU A 211 20.67 -0.84 4.80
C GLU A 211 21.17 0.20 5.80
N ASP A 212 22.31 -0.06 6.45
CA ASP A 212 22.94 0.90 7.36
C ASP A 212 23.28 2.22 6.64
N ALA A 213 23.87 2.11 5.45
CA ALA A 213 24.16 3.28 4.62
C ALA A 213 22.89 4.04 4.21
N PHE A 214 21.79 3.33 3.92
CA PHE A 214 20.49 3.94 3.62
C PHE A 214 19.95 4.71 4.83
N PHE A 215 19.95 4.10 6.02
CA PHE A 215 19.43 4.74 7.22
C PHE A 215 20.27 5.94 7.64
N ALA A 216 21.60 5.88 7.51
CA ALA A 216 22.46 7.05 7.70
C ALA A 216 22.10 8.18 6.72
N ALA A 217 22.02 7.87 5.41
CA ALA A 217 21.76 8.87 4.38
C ALA A 217 20.37 9.51 4.49
N VAL A 218 19.34 8.71 4.80
CA VAL A 218 17.96 9.18 4.94
C VAL A 218 17.74 9.83 6.30
N GLY A 219 18.30 9.27 7.38
CA GLY A 219 18.19 9.75 8.76
C GLY A 219 18.64 11.18 8.95
N HIS A 220 19.74 11.60 8.28
CA HIS A 220 20.19 13.00 8.26
C HIS A 220 19.24 13.96 7.50
N ARG A 221 18.27 13.43 6.76
CA ARG A 221 17.28 14.17 5.97
C ARG A 221 15.85 14.05 6.54
N LEU A 222 15.70 13.37 7.69
CA LEU A 222 14.41 13.23 8.39
C LEU A 222 14.13 14.44 9.27
#